data_AF-A0A6I3FPH9-F1
#
_entry.id   AF-A0A6I3FPH9-F1
#
_cell.length_a   1.000
_cell.length_b   1.000
_cell.length_c   1.000
_cell.angle_alpha   90.00
_cell.angle_beta   90.00
_cell.angle_gamma   90.00
#
_symmetry.space_group_name_H-M   'P 1'
#
loop_
_entity.id
_entity.type
_entity.pdbx_description
1 polymer ?
#
loop_
_entity_poly.entity_id
_entity_poly.type
_entity_poly.pdbx_seq_one_letter_code
_entity_poly.pdbx_strand_id
1 'polypeptide(L)'
;MSADQSEFASAMRGYDRDAVDEAIRLLRKELLQINGINAQLVSELREKTASVESLQAQLSESEAPNYASVGTRAALILSNAEEQSLRIVADAEAERLRILADLEDELASLREEAKEYYDSLVSEAQRRSERLQAQAKTDYDETLKEAQQQASNMIDEATREAGSIRGLIATEAAKLRATVKRETETMKTEVARKLSEQRLIEFRKLNKEGNVKAAEELVSEQYRIDLELELAGRRAEAEAEYLSKHQEAVAATQKYLDDAQSALTNAKVRAEAAKLEADTLEAAAKSVNKRTRDEAKEKAELILVNAEAEARAIIGEAENKARNEVRRLKMAIGKLNNERDAVAIYLRNLRSVVDAAEQSIAE
;
A
#
# COMPACT_ATOMS: atom_id res chain seq x y z
N MET A 1 75.90 -33.45 66.38
CA MET A 1 76.93 -32.39 66.53
C MET A 1 76.23 -31.17 67.10
N SER A 2 76.68 -30.77 68.29
CA SER A 2 76.25 -29.55 68.97
C SER A 2 76.85 -28.35 68.24
N ALA A 3 76.02 -27.44 67.76
CA ALA A 3 76.43 -26.10 67.36
C ALA A 3 75.38 -25.12 67.89
N ASP A 4 75.80 -24.42 68.93
CA ASP A 4 75.31 -23.16 69.51
C ASP A 4 74.38 -22.35 68.59
N GLN A 5 73.08 -22.28 68.90
CA GLN A 5 72.10 -21.45 68.19
C GLN A 5 71.65 -20.28 69.07
N SER A 6 72.49 -19.26 69.14
CA SER A 6 72.08 -17.91 69.52
C SER A 6 72.23 -17.00 68.29
N GLU A 7 71.46 -17.25 67.22
CA GLU A 7 71.61 -16.55 65.92
C GLU A 7 71.05 -15.12 65.90
N PHE A 8 70.35 -14.70 66.95
CA PHE A 8 69.70 -13.39 66.99
C PHE A 8 70.41 -12.43 67.95
N ALA A 9 70.93 -11.32 67.43
CA ALA A 9 71.44 -10.24 68.25
C ALA A 9 70.30 -9.63 69.09
N SER A 10 70.54 -9.38 70.39
CA SER A 10 69.55 -8.78 71.29
C SER A 10 69.65 -7.25 71.28
N ALA A 11 68.57 -6.56 70.91
CA ALA A 11 68.38 -5.13 71.12
C ALA A 11 67.90 -4.84 72.56
N MET A 12 67.95 -3.57 72.99
CA MET A 12 67.68 -3.12 74.37
C MET A 12 66.30 -3.55 74.94
N ARG A 13 65.38 -4.07 74.12
CA ARG A 13 64.08 -4.64 74.50
C ARG A 13 63.65 -5.86 73.65
N GLY A 14 64.55 -6.78 73.32
CA GLY A 14 64.20 -8.05 72.67
C GLY A 14 65.17 -8.47 71.56
N TYR A 15 64.77 -9.41 70.71
CA TYR A 15 65.56 -9.79 69.53
C TYR A 15 65.50 -8.71 68.44
N ASP A 16 66.58 -8.55 67.69
CA ASP A 16 66.60 -7.69 66.51
C ASP A 16 65.58 -8.18 65.49
N ARG A 17 64.60 -7.33 65.20
CA ARG A 17 63.46 -7.65 64.36
C ARG A 17 63.90 -7.96 62.93
N ASP A 18 64.89 -7.25 62.41
CA ASP A 18 65.35 -7.44 61.02
C ASP A 18 66.08 -8.79 60.86
N ALA A 19 66.87 -9.19 61.86
CA ALA A 19 67.53 -10.48 61.90
C ALA A 19 66.53 -11.65 62.03
N VAL A 20 65.50 -11.49 62.85
CA VAL A 20 64.42 -12.49 63.01
C VAL A 20 63.57 -12.62 61.75
N ASP A 21 63.21 -11.49 61.12
CA ASP A 21 62.44 -11.50 59.87
C ASP A 21 63.22 -12.17 58.73
N GLU A 22 64.54 -11.98 58.65
CA GLU A 22 65.41 -12.65 57.68
C GLU A 22 65.52 -14.16 57.94
N ALA A 23 65.67 -14.59 59.19
CA ALA A 23 65.67 -16.02 59.53
C ALA A 23 64.33 -16.69 59.25
N ILE A 24 63.20 -16.02 59.54
CA ILE A 24 61.87 -16.50 59.16
C ILE A 24 61.75 -16.62 57.63
N ARG A 25 62.32 -15.68 56.88
CA ARG A 25 62.33 -15.72 55.41
C ARG A 25 63.14 -16.90 54.89
N LEU A 26 64.31 -17.17 55.47
CA LEU A 26 65.14 -18.33 55.15
C LEU A 26 64.44 -19.65 55.49
N LEU A 27 63.86 -19.74 56.69
CA LEU A 27 63.11 -20.92 57.13
C LEU A 27 61.90 -21.19 56.22
N ARG A 28 61.18 -20.14 55.79
CA ARG A 28 60.09 -20.25 54.80
C ARG A 28 60.60 -20.75 53.46
N LYS A 29 61.79 -20.30 53.02
CA LYS A 29 62.41 -20.76 51.78
C LYS A 29 62.80 -22.24 51.87
N GLU A 30 63.38 -22.68 52.98
CA GLU A 30 63.70 -24.09 53.23
C GLU A 30 62.44 -24.96 53.32
N LEU A 31 61.39 -24.48 53.97
CA LEU A 31 60.10 -25.19 54.08
C LEU A 31 59.44 -25.34 52.70
N LEU A 32 59.52 -24.32 51.85
CA LEU A 32 59.09 -24.41 50.44
C LEU A 32 59.94 -25.41 49.65
N GLN A 33 61.26 -25.42 49.85
CA GLN A 33 62.16 -26.36 49.19
C GLN A 33 61.87 -27.81 49.61
N ILE A 34 61.69 -28.07 50.91
CA ILE A 34 61.33 -29.39 51.44
C ILE A 34 59.95 -29.82 50.93
N ASN A 35 58.96 -28.93 50.87
CA ASN A 35 57.67 -29.23 50.28
C ASN A 35 57.78 -29.58 48.79
N GLY A 36 58.67 -28.89 48.04
CA GLY A 36 58.96 -29.21 46.66
C GLY A 36 59.57 -30.60 46.49
N ILE A 37 60.57 -30.94 47.30
CA ILE A 37 61.19 -32.27 47.32
C ILE A 37 60.19 -33.35 47.72
N ASN A 38 59.34 -33.10 48.72
CA ASN A 38 58.29 -34.04 49.12
C ASN A 38 57.27 -34.26 48.01
N ALA A 39 56.86 -33.22 47.28
CA ALA A 39 55.97 -33.37 46.15
C ALA A 39 56.60 -34.20 45.02
N GLN A 40 57.90 -34.00 44.75
CA GLN A 40 58.66 -34.81 43.80
C GLN A 40 58.75 -36.28 44.24
N LEU A 41 59.11 -36.53 45.50
CA LEU A 41 59.17 -37.88 46.06
C LEU A 41 57.81 -38.58 46.05
N VAL A 42 56.71 -37.87 46.32
CA VAL A 42 55.36 -38.42 46.22
C VAL A 42 55.02 -38.79 44.77
N SER A 43 55.46 -37.98 43.79
CA SER A 43 55.28 -38.27 42.37
C SER A 43 56.10 -39.50 41.95
N GLU A 44 57.37 -39.56 42.32
CA GLU A 44 58.24 -40.70 42.03
C GLU A 44 57.74 -41.98 42.72
N LEU A 45 57.28 -41.89 43.97
CA LEU A 45 56.70 -43.03 44.68
C LEU A 45 55.46 -43.54 43.94
N ARG A 46 54.55 -42.66 43.50
CA ARG A 46 53.38 -43.05 42.69
C ARG A 46 53.79 -43.73 41.39
N GLU A 47 54.80 -43.20 40.69
CA GLU A 47 55.31 -43.78 39.44
C GLU A 47 55.92 -45.17 39.67
N LYS A 48 56.72 -45.33 40.73
CA LYS A 48 57.32 -46.62 41.10
C LYS A 48 56.27 -47.62 41.58
N THR A 49 55.28 -47.20 42.35
CA THR A 49 54.16 -48.07 42.75
C THR A 49 53.37 -48.53 41.53
N ALA A 50 53.03 -47.63 40.60
CA ALA A 50 52.38 -48.01 39.34
C ALA A 50 53.24 -48.97 38.50
N SER A 51 54.57 -48.77 38.49
CA SER A 51 55.50 -49.68 37.81
C SER A 51 55.55 -51.06 38.48
N VAL A 52 55.52 -51.12 39.82
CA VAL A 52 55.46 -52.38 40.58
C VAL A 52 54.14 -53.10 40.35
N GLU A 53 53.01 -52.39 40.35
CA GLU A 53 51.70 -52.95 40.04
C GLU A 53 51.66 -53.51 38.61
N SER A 54 52.23 -52.79 37.64
CA SER A 54 52.37 -53.26 36.25
C SER A 54 53.27 -54.49 36.13
N LEU A 55 54.41 -54.49 36.81
CA LEU A 55 55.33 -55.65 36.83
C LEU A 55 54.72 -56.85 37.55
N GLN A 56 53.95 -56.65 38.61
CA GLN A 56 53.17 -57.70 39.28
C GLN A 56 52.06 -58.23 38.37
N ALA A 57 51.40 -57.38 37.59
CA ALA A 57 50.43 -57.80 36.58
C ALA A 57 51.09 -58.64 35.48
N GLN A 58 52.28 -58.25 35.00
CA GLN A 58 53.04 -59.01 34.01
C GLN A 58 53.61 -60.33 34.59
N LEU A 59 54.03 -60.34 35.85
CA LEU A 59 54.53 -61.54 36.52
C LEU A 59 53.40 -62.54 36.79
N SER A 60 52.24 -62.07 37.22
CA SER A 60 51.04 -62.91 37.36
C SER A 60 50.51 -63.42 36.01
N GLU A 61 50.73 -62.69 34.92
CA GLU A 61 50.48 -63.15 33.55
C GLU A 61 51.49 -64.23 33.09
N SER A 62 52.72 -64.22 33.63
CA SER A 62 53.77 -65.18 33.26
C SER A 62 53.81 -66.46 34.11
N GLU A 63 53.36 -66.45 35.38
CA GLU A 63 53.61 -67.58 36.32
C GLU A 63 52.58 -68.72 36.26
N ALA A 64 51.46 -68.61 35.53
CA ALA A 64 50.66 -69.78 35.14
C ALA A 64 49.63 -69.45 34.03
N PRO A 65 49.67 -70.10 32.85
CA PRO A 65 48.51 -70.14 31.97
C PRO A 65 47.46 -71.09 32.59
N ASN A 66 46.74 -70.62 33.60
CA ASN A 66 45.63 -71.36 34.19
C ASN A 66 44.33 -70.92 33.50
N TYR A 67 43.62 -71.83 32.84
CA TYR A 67 42.43 -71.53 32.03
C TYR A 67 41.33 -70.74 32.77
N ALA A 68 41.29 -70.79 34.11
CA ALA A 68 40.42 -69.98 34.97
C ALA A 68 40.71 -68.45 34.90
N SER A 69 41.95 -68.02 34.66
CA SER A 69 42.29 -66.59 34.50
C SER A 69 41.86 -66.05 33.12
N VAL A 70 41.85 -66.92 32.10
CA VAL A 70 41.33 -66.63 30.77
C VAL A 70 39.80 -66.49 30.80
N GLY A 71 39.10 -67.33 31.57
CA GLY A 71 37.65 -67.21 31.78
C GLY A 71 37.25 -65.93 32.51
N THR A 72 37.99 -65.57 33.58
CA THR A 72 37.78 -64.30 34.30
C THR A 72 38.07 -63.08 33.41
N ARG A 73 39.15 -63.11 32.60
CA ARG A 73 39.48 -62.04 31.65
C ARG A 73 38.46 -61.96 30.51
N ALA A 74 37.97 -63.09 30.01
CA ALA A 74 36.89 -63.13 29.02
C ALA A 74 35.60 -62.55 29.60
N ALA A 75 35.18 -62.94 30.79
CA ALA A 75 34.00 -62.38 31.47
C ALA A 75 34.11 -60.85 31.66
N LEU A 76 35.28 -60.34 32.04
CA LEU A 76 35.53 -58.91 32.15
C LEU A 76 35.44 -58.19 30.80
N ILE A 77 36.02 -58.75 29.73
CA ILE A 77 35.95 -58.19 28.38
C ILE A 77 34.50 -58.18 27.87
N LEU A 78 33.75 -59.27 28.10
CA LEU A 78 32.34 -59.38 27.70
C LEU A 78 31.46 -58.37 28.47
N SER A 79 31.68 -58.22 29.78
CA SER A 79 30.97 -57.23 30.60
C SER A 79 31.29 -55.80 30.16
N ASN A 80 32.56 -55.49 29.88
CA ASN A 80 32.95 -54.19 29.34
C ASN A 80 32.37 -53.92 27.96
N ALA A 81 32.29 -54.93 27.09
CA ALA A 81 31.68 -54.82 25.76
C ALA A 81 30.16 -54.61 25.83
N GLU A 82 29.47 -55.26 26.77
CA GLU A 82 28.04 -55.05 27.05
C GLU A 82 27.79 -53.63 27.56
N GLU A 83 28.57 -53.18 28.53
CA GLU A 83 28.49 -51.82 29.07
C GLU A 83 28.78 -50.77 27.99
N GLN A 84 29.80 -51.00 27.16
CA GLN A 84 30.13 -50.11 26.05
C GLN A 84 29.00 -50.05 25.00
N SER A 85 28.37 -51.19 24.69
CA SER A 85 27.23 -51.24 23.76
C SER A 85 26.02 -50.49 24.31
N LEU A 86 25.73 -50.63 25.61
CA LEU A 86 24.67 -49.88 26.29
C LEU A 86 24.93 -48.38 26.27
N ARG A 87 26.18 -47.97 26.52
CA ARG A 87 26.59 -46.56 26.45
C ARG A 87 26.43 -45.99 25.04
N ILE A 88 26.86 -46.70 24.00
CA ILE A 88 26.71 -46.24 22.60
C ILE A 88 25.23 -46.01 22.24
N VAL A 89 24.34 -46.93 22.64
CA VAL A 89 22.90 -46.77 22.39
C VAL A 89 22.32 -45.61 23.19
N ALA A 90 22.68 -45.46 24.46
CA ALA A 90 22.24 -44.36 25.30
C ALA A 90 22.70 -43.00 24.77
N ASP A 91 23.96 -42.90 24.32
CA ASP A 91 24.53 -41.70 23.70
C ASP A 91 23.81 -41.36 22.39
N ALA A 92 23.51 -42.36 21.56
CA ALA A 92 22.76 -42.16 20.31
C ALA A 92 21.29 -41.74 20.57
N GLU A 93 20.65 -42.26 21.62
CA GLU A 93 19.31 -41.84 22.04
C GLU A 93 19.30 -40.42 22.57
N ALA A 94 20.29 -40.04 23.40
CA ALA A 94 20.46 -38.69 23.89
C ALA A 94 20.72 -37.69 22.75
N GLU A 95 21.58 -38.06 21.79
CA GLU A 95 21.86 -37.22 20.64
C GLU A 95 20.63 -37.08 19.71
N ARG A 96 19.84 -38.13 19.52
CA ARG A 96 18.55 -37.99 18.80
C ARG A 96 17.62 -37.02 19.51
N LEU A 97 17.52 -37.09 20.84
CA LEU A 97 16.65 -36.17 21.59
C LEU A 97 17.13 -34.72 21.43
N ARG A 98 18.45 -34.48 21.45
CA ARG A 98 19.03 -33.17 21.15
C ARG A 98 18.65 -32.70 19.74
N ILE A 99 18.92 -33.50 18.70
CA ILE A 99 18.61 -33.13 17.31
C ILE A 99 17.11 -32.88 17.12
N LEU A 100 16.24 -33.62 17.81
CA LEU A 100 14.80 -33.37 17.75
C LEU A 100 14.39 -32.05 18.39
N ALA A 101 14.99 -31.70 19.53
CA ALA A 101 14.75 -30.41 20.17
C ALA A 101 15.23 -29.26 19.27
N ASP A 102 16.45 -29.36 18.74
CA ASP A 102 17.02 -28.36 17.82
C ASP A 102 16.13 -28.20 16.57
N LEU A 103 15.62 -29.30 16.00
CA LEU A 103 14.73 -29.28 14.85
C LEU A 103 13.36 -28.66 15.18
N GLU A 104 12.82 -28.90 16.38
CA GLU A 104 11.58 -28.27 16.84
C GLU A 104 11.77 -26.75 16.99
N ASP A 105 12.90 -26.31 17.54
CA ASP A 105 13.25 -24.90 17.67
C ASP A 105 13.46 -24.23 16.30
N GLU A 106 14.18 -24.87 15.37
CA GLU A 106 14.34 -24.38 13.99
C GLU A 106 13.01 -24.26 13.25
N LEU A 107 12.13 -25.26 13.38
CA LEU A 107 10.78 -25.22 12.79
C LEU A 107 9.92 -24.10 13.41
N ALA A 108 10.05 -23.86 14.71
CA ALA A 108 9.37 -22.77 15.38
C ALA A 108 9.87 -21.41 14.89
N SER A 109 11.19 -21.22 14.79
CA SER A 109 11.80 -20.00 14.24
C SER A 109 11.32 -19.74 12.81
N LEU A 110 11.39 -20.75 11.94
CA LEU A 110 10.99 -20.59 10.54
C LEU A 110 9.49 -20.30 10.39
N ARG A 111 8.64 -20.88 11.25
CA ARG A 111 7.20 -20.56 11.26
C ARG A 111 6.95 -19.12 11.67
N GLU A 112 7.68 -18.60 12.65
CA GLU A 112 7.57 -17.20 13.05
C GLU A 112 8.12 -16.27 11.96
N GLU A 113 9.28 -16.56 11.37
CA GLU A 113 9.84 -15.80 10.25
C GLU A 113 8.89 -15.77 9.04
N ALA A 114 8.29 -16.92 8.68
CA ALA A 114 7.32 -16.99 7.58
C ALA A 114 6.06 -16.17 7.89
N LYS A 115 5.61 -16.17 9.14
CA LYS A 115 4.47 -15.36 9.59
C LYS A 115 4.80 -13.87 9.60
N GLU A 116 5.95 -13.47 10.10
CA GLU A 116 6.43 -12.08 10.07
C GLU A 116 6.56 -11.58 8.62
N TYR A 117 7.14 -12.41 7.73
CA TYR A 117 7.22 -12.10 6.31
C TYR A 117 5.83 -11.90 5.70
N TYR A 118 4.90 -12.83 5.96
CA TYR A 118 3.52 -12.73 5.51
C TYR A 118 2.83 -11.46 6.03
N ASP A 119 2.91 -11.18 7.34
CA ASP A 119 2.31 -10.01 7.97
C ASP A 119 2.89 -8.70 7.40
N SER A 120 4.20 -8.68 7.12
CA SER A 120 4.87 -7.53 6.50
C SER A 120 4.37 -7.28 5.07
N LEU A 121 4.21 -8.34 4.28
CA LEU A 121 3.76 -8.29 2.89
C LEU A 121 2.28 -7.89 2.80
N VAL A 122 1.44 -8.44 3.69
CA VAL A 122 0.02 -8.05 3.86
C VAL A 122 -0.08 -6.56 4.20
N SER A 123 0.71 -6.11 5.18
CA SER A 123 0.73 -4.71 5.60
C SER A 123 1.19 -3.77 4.49
N GLU A 124 2.21 -4.16 3.71
CA GLU A 124 2.67 -3.39 2.56
C GLU A 124 1.62 -3.34 1.44
N ALA A 125 0.98 -4.47 1.12
CA ALA A 125 -0.09 -4.55 0.14
C ALA A 125 -1.29 -3.68 0.54
N GLN A 126 -1.69 -3.71 1.82
CA GLN A 126 -2.74 -2.85 2.37
C GLN A 126 -2.36 -1.37 2.23
N ARG A 127 -1.17 -0.95 2.70
CA ARG A 127 -0.70 0.44 2.56
C ARG A 127 -0.64 0.90 1.11
N ARG A 128 -0.24 0.02 0.18
CA ARG A 128 -0.22 0.33 -1.26
C ARG A 128 -1.63 0.49 -1.81
N SER A 129 -2.56 -0.38 -1.43
CA SER A 129 -3.97 -0.29 -1.81
C SER A 129 -4.61 1.00 -1.29
N GLU A 130 -4.39 1.35 -0.02
CA GLU A 130 -4.88 2.59 0.58
C GLU A 130 -4.35 3.83 -0.13
N ARG A 131 -3.04 3.87 -0.44
CA ARG A 131 -2.45 4.98 -1.22
C ARG A 131 -3.07 5.11 -2.60
N LEU A 132 -3.28 4.01 -3.32
CA LEU A 132 -3.92 4.03 -4.64
C LEU A 132 -5.37 4.49 -4.55
N GLN A 133 -6.12 4.04 -3.55
CA GLN A 133 -7.51 4.47 -3.33
C GLN A 133 -7.60 5.96 -2.96
N ALA A 134 -6.68 6.44 -2.11
CA ALA A 134 -6.60 7.85 -1.75
C ALA A 134 -6.27 8.72 -2.96
N GLN A 135 -5.26 8.34 -3.76
CA GLN A 135 -4.90 9.05 -4.98
C GLN A 135 -6.07 9.07 -5.98
N ALA A 136 -6.67 7.91 -6.26
CA ALA A 136 -7.81 7.81 -7.18
C ALA A 136 -9.03 8.62 -6.72
N LYS A 137 -9.22 8.78 -5.40
CA LYS A 137 -10.27 9.65 -4.85
C LYS A 137 -9.93 11.13 -5.07
N THR A 138 -8.70 11.55 -4.79
CA THR A 138 -8.26 12.93 -5.02
C THR A 138 -8.40 13.32 -6.50
N ASP A 139 -7.91 12.48 -7.41
CA ASP A 139 -8.00 12.73 -8.86
C ASP A 139 -9.46 12.80 -9.33
N TYR A 140 -10.32 11.95 -8.76
CA TYR A 140 -11.77 11.98 -9.03
C TYR A 140 -12.43 13.27 -8.53
N ASP A 141 -12.14 13.67 -7.28
CA ASP A 141 -12.72 14.87 -6.70
C ASP A 141 -12.25 16.13 -7.44
N GLU A 142 -11.00 16.17 -7.89
CA GLU A 142 -10.43 17.26 -8.69
C GLU A 142 -11.08 17.35 -10.08
N THR A 143 -11.15 16.24 -10.81
CA THR A 143 -11.78 16.20 -12.14
C THR A 143 -13.27 16.53 -12.10
N LEU A 144 -13.99 16.06 -11.06
CA LEU A 144 -15.40 16.40 -10.86
C LEU A 144 -15.58 17.90 -10.59
N LYS A 145 -14.74 18.47 -9.73
CA LYS A 145 -14.78 19.90 -9.42
C LYS A 145 -14.46 20.75 -10.65
N GLU A 146 -13.46 20.37 -11.44
CA GLU A 146 -13.12 21.05 -12.68
C GLU A 146 -14.28 21.01 -13.69
N ALA A 147 -14.87 19.83 -13.91
CA ALA A 147 -16.02 19.66 -14.80
C ALA A 147 -17.23 20.49 -14.35
N GLN A 148 -17.54 20.49 -13.05
CA GLN A 148 -18.62 21.32 -12.49
C GLN A 148 -18.36 22.81 -12.66
N GLN A 149 -17.12 23.27 -12.44
CA GLN A 149 -16.76 24.67 -12.62
C GLN A 149 -16.86 25.09 -14.10
N GLN A 150 -16.39 24.26 -15.03
CA GLN A 150 -16.50 24.50 -16.46
C GLN A 150 -17.97 24.56 -16.90
N ALA A 151 -18.80 23.63 -16.43
CA ALA A 151 -20.24 23.64 -16.70
C ALA A 151 -20.93 24.91 -16.16
N SER A 152 -20.64 25.30 -14.91
CA SER A 152 -21.16 26.53 -14.31
C SER A 152 -20.75 27.76 -15.12
N ASN A 153 -19.48 27.87 -15.48
CA ASN A 153 -18.97 29.00 -16.27
C ASN A 153 -19.68 29.09 -17.62
N MET A 154 -19.90 27.97 -18.29
CA MET A 154 -20.57 27.93 -19.59
C MET A 154 -22.06 28.30 -19.48
N ILE A 155 -22.75 27.84 -18.42
CA ILE A 155 -24.14 28.24 -18.14
C ILE A 155 -24.23 29.75 -17.84
N ASP A 156 -23.31 30.29 -17.04
CA ASP A 156 -23.28 31.70 -16.69
C ASP A 156 -22.97 32.59 -17.90
N GLU A 157 -22.06 32.16 -18.77
CA GLU A 157 -21.77 32.81 -20.05
C GLU A 157 -22.98 32.80 -20.97
N ALA A 158 -23.59 31.63 -21.21
CA ALA A 158 -24.80 31.51 -22.04
C ALA A 158 -25.97 32.35 -21.50
N THR A 159 -26.12 32.41 -20.17
CA THR A 159 -27.17 33.22 -19.53
C THR A 159 -26.91 34.71 -19.69
N ARG A 160 -25.65 35.16 -19.56
CA ARG A 160 -25.26 36.56 -19.80
C ARG A 160 -25.44 36.95 -21.26
N GLU A 161 -25.02 36.11 -22.21
CA GLU A 161 -25.23 36.35 -23.64
C GLU A 161 -26.72 36.44 -23.97
N ALA A 162 -27.54 35.50 -23.48
CA ALA A 162 -28.98 35.54 -23.67
C ALA A 162 -29.62 36.80 -23.06
N GLY A 163 -29.14 37.24 -21.89
CA GLY A 163 -29.56 38.49 -21.25
C GLY A 163 -29.20 39.72 -22.08
N SER A 164 -27.97 39.77 -22.58
CA SER A 164 -27.48 40.85 -23.46
C SER A 164 -28.30 40.93 -24.76
N ILE A 165 -28.51 39.80 -25.42
CA ILE A 165 -29.33 39.70 -26.65
C ILE A 165 -30.76 40.18 -26.38
N ARG A 166 -31.40 39.72 -25.28
CA ARG A 166 -32.73 40.20 -24.89
C ARG A 166 -32.75 41.70 -24.62
N GLY A 167 -31.73 42.24 -23.95
CA GLY A 167 -31.59 43.66 -23.70
C GLY A 167 -31.53 44.47 -24.99
N LEU A 168 -30.69 44.05 -25.94
CA LEU A 168 -30.58 44.65 -27.27
C LEU A 168 -31.92 44.60 -28.01
N ILE A 169 -32.58 43.44 -28.06
CA ILE A 169 -33.91 43.28 -28.69
C ILE A 169 -34.93 44.22 -28.05
N ALA A 170 -34.97 44.31 -26.72
CA ALA A 170 -35.91 45.18 -26.02
C ALA A 170 -35.67 46.65 -26.35
N THR A 171 -34.41 47.09 -26.39
CA THR A 171 -34.06 48.47 -26.76
C THR A 171 -34.39 48.80 -28.21
N GLU A 172 -34.07 47.91 -29.15
CA GLU A 172 -34.39 48.12 -30.56
C GLU A 172 -35.91 48.06 -30.81
N ALA A 173 -36.62 47.14 -30.17
CA ALA A 173 -38.09 47.10 -30.23
C ALA A 173 -38.74 48.35 -29.61
N ALA A 174 -38.13 48.95 -28.59
CA ALA A 174 -38.60 50.21 -28.00
C ALA A 174 -38.31 51.40 -28.92
N LYS A 175 -37.08 51.50 -29.46
CA LYS A 175 -36.70 52.53 -30.45
C LYS A 175 -37.62 52.47 -31.65
N LEU A 176 -37.84 51.28 -32.20
CA LEU A 176 -38.67 51.12 -33.39
C LEU A 176 -40.13 51.50 -33.13
N ARG A 177 -40.71 51.08 -32.00
CA ARG A 177 -42.05 51.55 -31.60
C ARG A 177 -42.12 53.06 -31.46
N ALA A 178 -41.08 53.70 -30.90
CA ALA A 178 -41.03 55.15 -30.76
C ALA A 178 -40.88 55.87 -32.11
N THR A 179 -40.03 55.37 -33.02
CA THR A 179 -39.84 55.90 -34.37
C THR A 179 -41.11 55.78 -35.18
N VAL A 180 -41.70 54.58 -35.24
CA VAL A 180 -42.98 54.35 -35.93
C VAL A 180 -44.04 55.31 -35.39
N LYS A 181 -44.23 55.39 -34.06
CA LYS A 181 -45.21 56.31 -33.46
C LYS A 181 -44.95 57.78 -33.84
N ARG A 182 -43.69 58.24 -33.81
CA ARG A 182 -43.33 59.62 -34.19
C ARG A 182 -43.58 59.90 -35.66
N GLU A 183 -43.21 58.98 -36.54
CA GLU A 183 -43.42 59.12 -37.98
C GLU A 183 -44.91 59.11 -38.30
N THR A 184 -45.70 58.23 -37.66
CA THR A 184 -47.15 58.21 -37.83
C THR A 184 -47.80 59.53 -37.39
N GLU A 185 -47.38 60.09 -36.25
CA GLU A 185 -47.93 61.38 -35.76
C GLU A 185 -47.45 62.57 -36.62
N THR A 186 -46.18 62.59 -37.05
CA THR A 186 -45.66 63.61 -37.97
C THR A 186 -46.43 63.58 -39.30
N MET A 187 -46.65 62.40 -39.88
CA MET A 187 -47.41 62.27 -41.12
C MET A 187 -48.88 62.68 -40.94
N LYS A 188 -49.55 62.27 -39.86
CA LYS A 188 -50.94 62.71 -39.56
C LYS A 188 -51.04 64.22 -39.47
N THR A 189 -50.10 64.86 -38.78
CA THR A 189 -50.08 66.33 -38.63
C THR A 189 -49.78 67.03 -39.95
N GLU A 190 -48.86 66.52 -40.77
CA GLU A 190 -48.62 67.06 -42.12
C GLU A 190 -49.84 66.95 -43.04
N VAL A 191 -50.52 65.79 -43.05
CA VAL A 191 -51.75 65.60 -43.84
C VAL A 191 -52.84 66.55 -43.35
N ALA A 192 -53.03 66.67 -42.03
CA ALA A 192 -53.99 67.59 -41.44
C ALA A 192 -53.69 69.07 -41.76
N ARG A 193 -52.41 69.47 -41.75
CA ARG A 193 -51.95 70.82 -42.12
C ARG A 193 -52.21 71.10 -43.60
N LYS A 194 -51.75 70.22 -44.51
CA LYS A 194 -51.97 70.35 -45.95
C LYS A 194 -53.46 70.46 -46.28
N LEU A 195 -54.30 69.67 -45.59
CA LEU A 195 -55.74 69.73 -45.74
C LEU A 195 -56.32 71.09 -45.31
N SER A 196 -55.86 71.60 -44.17
CA SER A 196 -56.31 72.89 -43.63
C SER A 196 -55.86 74.06 -44.50
N GLU A 197 -54.62 74.03 -44.99
CA GLU A 197 -54.06 75.03 -45.90
C GLU A 197 -54.84 75.09 -47.21
N GLN A 198 -55.14 73.95 -47.82
CA GLN A 198 -55.95 73.92 -49.04
C GLN A 198 -57.38 74.40 -48.80
N ARG A 199 -58.04 73.96 -47.72
CA ARG A 199 -59.37 74.47 -47.36
C ARG A 199 -59.39 76.00 -47.18
N LEU A 200 -58.34 76.56 -46.59
CA LEU A 200 -58.21 78.01 -46.40
C LEU A 200 -58.01 78.75 -47.72
N ILE A 201 -57.19 78.21 -48.62
CA ILE A 201 -56.97 78.78 -49.96
C ILE A 201 -58.29 78.83 -50.73
N GLU A 202 -59.08 77.76 -50.69
CA GLU A 202 -60.39 77.72 -51.34
C GLU A 202 -61.40 78.67 -50.71
N PHE A 203 -61.50 78.69 -49.38
CA PHE A 203 -62.37 79.63 -48.68
C PHE A 203 -62.04 81.09 -49.01
N ARG A 204 -60.76 81.44 -49.17
CA ARG A 204 -60.33 82.78 -49.58
C ARG A 204 -60.65 83.11 -51.03
N LYS A 205 -60.57 82.14 -51.95
CA LYS A 205 -60.99 82.33 -53.35
C LYS A 205 -62.50 82.62 -53.42
N LEU A 206 -63.31 81.85 -52.69
CA LEU A 206 -64.77 82.03 -52.60
C LEU A 206 -65.20 83.40 -52.05
N ASN A 207 -64.43 83.99 -51.12
CA ASN A 207 -64.82 85.23 -50.43
C ASN A 207 -64.38 86.52 -51.15
N LYS A 208 -63.57 86.44 -52.21
CA LYS A 208 -62.92 87.63 -52.81
C LYS A 208 -63.70 88.30 -53.93
N GLU A 209 -64.77 87.69 -54.42
CA GLU A 209 -65.51 88.21 -55.58
C GLU A 209 -67.00 88.39 -55.22
N GLY A 210 -67.36 89.64 -54.98
CA GLY A 210 -68.76 90.03 -55.01
C GLY A 210 -69.20 90.19 -56.47
N ASN A 211 -70.11 89.29 -56.90
CA ASN A 211 -71.27 89.56 -57.79
C ASN A 211 -71.33 88.87 -59.19
N VAL A 212 -71.46 87.52 -59.33
CA VAL A 212 -72.18 86.81 -60.44
C VAL A 212 -72.68 85.38 -60.06
N LYS A 213 -73.71 85.29 -59.21
CA LYS A 213 -74.08 84.06 -58.46
C LYS A 213 -74.35 82.73 -59.22
N ALA A 214 -74.88 82.71 -60.44
CA ALA A 214 -75.40 81.45 -61.04
C ALA A 214 -74.44 80.71 -61.99
N ALA A 215 -73.57 81.42 -62.72
CA ALA A 215 -72.51 80.81 -63.54
C ALA A 215 -71.30 80.44 -62.68
N GLU A 216 -71.05 81.20 -61.61
CA GLU A 216 -70.07 80.89 -60.57
C GLU A 216 -70.44 79.65 -59.77
N GLU A 217 -71.72 79.36 -59.51
CA GLU A 217 -72.11 78.15 -58.78
C GLU A 217 -71.71 76.86 -59.51
N LEU A 218 -71.94 76.76 -60.82
CA LEU A 218 -71.54 75.59 -61.61
C LEU A 218 -70.01 75.48 -61.74
N VAL A 219 -69.33 76.57 -62.04
CA VAL A 219 -67.86 76.58 -62.20
C VAL A 219 -67.17 76.36 -60.85
N SER A 220 -67.67 76.93 -59.75
CA SER A 220 -67.14 76.71 -58.41
C SER A 220 -67.44 75.30 -57.89
N GLU A 221 -68.60 74.72 -58.18
CA GLU A 221 -68.87 73.30 -57.89
C GLU A 221 -67.91 72.40 -58.66
N GLN A 222 -67.66 72.68 -59.94
CA GLN A 222 -66.75 71.88 -60.76
C GLN A 222 -65.30 71.98 -60.26
N TYR A 223 -64.82 73.18 -59.90
CA TYR A 223 -63.52 73.35 -59.24
C TYR A 223 -63.46 72.69 -57.85
N ARG A 224 -64.57 72.69 -57.10
CA ARG A 224 -64.63 72.02 -55.80
C ARG A 224 -64.53 70.50 -55.97
N ILE A 225 -65.21 69.96 -56.97
CA ILE A 225 -65.15 68.53 -57.34
C ILE A 225 -63.75 68.14 -57.80
N ASP A 226 -63.12 68.92 -58.70
CA ASP A 226 -61.76 68.65 -59.19
C ASP A 226 -60.74 68.68 -58.06
N LEU A 227 -60.87 69.65 -57.14
CA LEU A 227 -60.00 69.73 -55.97
C LEU A 227 -60.26 68.59 -54.98
N GLU A 228 -61.51 68.22 -54.73
CA GLU A 228 -61.86 67.06 -53.90
C GLU A 228 -61.27 65.78 -54.50
N LEU A 229 -61.27 65.64 -55.83
CA LEU A 229 -60.67 64.52 -56.54
C LEU A 229 -59.14 64.52 -56.40
N GLU A 230 -58.48 65.66 -56.57
CA GLU A 230 -57.02 65.78 -56.40
C GLU A 230 -56.59 65.55 -54.94
N LEU A 231 -57.39 66.04 -53.98
CA LEU A 231 -57.21 65.79 -52.54
C LEU A 231 -57.40 64.32 -52.19
N ALA A 232 -58.43 63.67 -52.75
CA ALA A 232 -58.65 62.25 -52.58
C ALA A 232 -57.51 61.43 -53.19
N GLY A 233 -57.03 61.80 -54.39
CA GLY A 233 -55.88 61.20 -55.05
C GLY A 233 -54.60 61.31 -54.21
N ARG A 234 -54.27 62.50 -53.72
CA ARG A 234 -53.09 62.71 -52.85
C ARG A 234 -53.20 62.02 -51.50
N ARG A 235 -54.41 61.90 -50.94
CA ARG A 235 -54.64 61.11 -49.72
C ARG A 235 -54.39 59.64 -49.98
N ALA A 236 -54.90 59.10 -51.09
CA ALA A 236 -54.71 57.71 -51.47
C ALA A 236 -53.23 57.40 -51.74
N GLU A 237 -52.50 58.27 -52.43
CA GLU A 237 -51.05 58.12 -52.63
C GLU A 237 -50.27 58.16 -51.31
N ALA A 238 -50.58 59.11 -50.43
CA ALA A 238 -49.92 59.21 -49.12
C ALA A 238 -50.24 58.00 -48.22
N GLU A 239 -51.48 57.50 -48.24
CA GLU A 239 -51.87 56.27 -47.52
C GLU A 239 -51.18 55.04 -48.10
N ALA A 240 -51.04 54.94 -49.42
CA ALA A 240 -50.32 53.84 -50.06
C ALA A 240 -48.82 53.85 -49.71
N GLU A 241 -48.18 55.02 -49.74
CA GLU A 241 -46.77 55.16 -49.35
C GLU A 241 -46.57 54.86 -47.85
N TYR A 242 -47.50 55.30 -47.00
CA TYR A 242 -47.53 54.98 -45.56
C TYR A 242 -47.62 53.47 -45.33
N LEU A 243 -48.58 52.82 -46.00
CA LEU A 243 -48.80 51.40 -45.86
C LEU A 243 -47.56 50.61 -46.29
N SER A 244 -46.92 51.03 -47.39
CA SER A 244 -45.68 50.43 -47.89
C SER A 244 -44.54 50.53 -46.88
N LYS A 245 -44.23 51.73 -46.36
CA LYS A 245 -43.17 51.92 -45.36
C LYS A 245 -43.47 51.20 -44.05
N HIS A 246 -44.74 51.15 -43.64
CA HIS A 246 -45.15 50.40 -42.46
C HIS A 246 -44.92 48.89 -42.65
N GLN A 247 -45.31 48.35 -43.80
CA GLN A 247 -45.08 46.93 -44.13
C GLN A 247 -43.58 46.59 -44.17
N GLU A 248 -42.76 47.47 -44.74
CA GLU A 248 -41.31 47.29 -44.78
C GLU A 248 -40.67 47.29 -43.38
N ALA A 249 -41.08 48.22 -42.52
CA ALA A 249 -40.65 48.27 -41.12
C ALA A 249 -41.08 47.03 -40.34
N VAL A 250 -42.33 46.57 -40.53
CA VAL A 250 -42.84 45.33 -39.91
C VAL A 250 -42.03 44.12 -40.39
N ALA A 251 -41.78 44.00 -41.69
CA ALA A 251 -40.99 42.90 -42.26
C ALA A 251 -39.55 42.87 -41.71
N ALA A 252 -38.89 44.03 -41.63
CA ALA A 252 -37.56 44.14 -41.02
C ALA A 252 -37.57 43.70 -39.54
N THR A 253 -38.58 44.10 -38.77
CA THR A 253 -38.68 43.71 -37.34
C THR A 253 -38.95 42.24 -37.14
N GLN A 254 -39.80 41.65 -37.97
CA GLN A 254 -40.08 40.22 -37.92
C GLN A 254 -38.79 39.44 -38.17
N LYS A 255 -38.01 39.84 -39.18
CA LYS A 255 -36.70 39.25 -39.46
C LYS A 255 -35.76 39.31 -38.25
N TYR A 256 -35.64 40.46 -37.59
CA TYR A 256 -34.82 40.57 -36.38
C TYR A 256 -35.31 39.72 -35.21
N LEU A 257 -36.64 39.62 -35.03
CA LEU A 257 -37.24 38.74 -34.03
C LEU A 257 -36.91 37.27 -34.33
N ASP A 258 -37.04 36.87 -35.59
CA ASP A 258 -36.73 35.51 -36.04
C ASP A 258 -35.24 35.18 -35.85
N ASP A 259 -34.34 36.10 -36.21
CA ASP A 259 -32.89 35.98 -36.01
C ASP A 259 -32.53 35.85 -34.51
N ALA A 260 -33.15 36.66 -33.66
CA ALA A 260 -33.01 36.59 -32.22
C ALA A 260 -33.51 35.27 -31.62
N GLN A 261 -34.65 34.78 -32.11
CA GLN A 261 -35.26 33.54 -31.67
C GLN A 261 -34.40 32.34 -32.08
N SER A 262 -33.79 32.40 -33.27
CA SER A 262 -32.77 31.46 -33.73
C SER A 262 -31.53 31.48 -32.83
N ALA A 263 -30.99 32.67 -32.52
CA ALA A 263 -29.84 32.82 -31.63
C ALA A 263 -30.11 32.25 -30.21
N LEU A 264 -31.28 32.52 -29.64
CA LEU A 264 -31.70 31.95 -28.35
C LEU A 264 -31.81 30.43 -28.39
N THR A 265 -32.35 29.88 -29.48
CA THR A 265 -32.47 28.43 -29.65
C THR A 265 -31.10 27.78 -29.75
N ASN A 266 -30.16 28.38 -30.50
CA ASN A 266 -28.78 27.91 -30.59
C ASN A 266 -28.07 27.96 -29.23
N ALA A 267 -28.25 29.02 -28.45
CA ALA A 267 -27.69 29.13 -27.10
C ALA A 267 -28.22 28.02 -26.17
N LYS A 268 -29.52 27.71 -26.24
CA LYS A 268 -30.12 26.60 -25.47
C LYS A 268 -29.55 25.25 -25.89
N VAL A 269 -29.41 25.00 -27.19
CA VAL A 269 -28.83 23.75 -27.69
C VAL A 269 -27.38 23.60 -27.21
N ARG A 270 -26.58 24.68 -27.24
CA ARG A 270 -25.22 24.66 -26.68
C ARG A 270 -25.20 24.36 -25.19
N ALA A 271 -26.09 24.95 -24.41
CA ALA A 271 -26.19 24.69 -22.97
C ALA A 271 -26.58 23.23 -22.67
N GLU A 272 -27.55 22.67 -23.40
CA GLU A 272 -27.93 21.25 -23.27
C GLU A 272 -26.81 20.31 -23.72
N ALA A 273 -26.10 20.63 -24.81
CA ALA A 273 -24.96 19.85 -25.27
C ALA A 273 -23.83 19.83 -24.22
N ALA A 274 -23.51 20.99 -23.64
CA ALA A 274 -22.51 21.10 -22.58
C ALA A 274 -22.89 20.34 -21.31
N LYS A 275 -24.18 20.38 -20.94
CA LYS A 275 -24.71 19.60 -19.82
C LYS A 275 -24.57 18.10 -20.08
N LEU A 276 -24.89 17.65 -21.29
CA LEU A 276 -24.76 16.26 -21.67
C LEU A 276 -23.29 15.82 -21.69
N GLU A 277 -22.38 16.68 -22.16
CA GLU A 277 -20.94 16.45 -22.08
C GLU A 277 -20.46 16.32 -20.62
N ALA A 278 -20.91 17.21 -19.72
CA ALA A 278 -20.62 17.12 -18.29
C ALA A 278 -21.15 15.83 -17.66
N ASP A 279 -22.39 15.42 -17.98
CA ASP A 279 -22.96 14.16 -17.51
C ASP A 279 -22.16 12.94 -18.02
N THR A 280 -21.69 12.99 -19.27
CA THR A 280 -20.84 11.93 -19.82
C THR A 280 -19.45 11.87 -19.18
N LEU A 281 -18.86 13.03 -18.89
CA LEU A 281 -17.58 13.12 -18.17
C LEU A 281 -17.73 12.61 -16.73
N GLU A 282 -18.82 12.95 -16.04
CA GLU A 282 -19.11 12.42 -14.71
C GLU A 282 -19.29 10.90 -14.73
N ALA A 283 -20.05 10.38 -15.71
CA ALA A 283 -20.23 8.93 -15.88
C ALA A 283 -18.89 8.22 -16.20
N ALA A 284 -18.06 8.82 -17.07
CA ALA A 284 -16.74 8.30 -17.39
C ALA A 284 -15.81 8.31 -16.17
N ALA A 285 -15.77 9.42 -15.40
CA ALA A 285 -14.99 9.53 -14.18
C ALA A 285 -15.42 8.50 -13.12
N LYS A 286 -16.73 8.29 -12.93
CA LYS A 286 -17.26 7.23 -12.05
C LYS A 286 -16.84 5.84 -12.51
N SER A 287 -16.92 5.58 -13.82
CA SER A 287 -16.51 4.30 -14.42
C SER A 287 -15.01 4.04 -14.25
N VAL A 288 -14.17 5.04 -14.52
CA VAL A 288 -12.71 4.95 -14.34
C VAL A 288 -12.35 4.73 -12.87
N ASN A 289 -12.94 5.49 -11.94
CA ASN A 289 -12.68 5.31 -10.51
C ASN A 289 -13.11 3.92 -10.02
N LYS A 290 -14.27 3.43 -10.48
CA LYS A 290 -14.70 2.05 -10.20
C LYS A 290 -13.68 1.04 -10.72
N ARG A 291 -13.28 1.14 -11.99
CA ARG A 291 -12.30 0.23 -12.60
C ARG A 291 -10.96 0.26 -11.85
N THR A 292 -10.43 1.43 -11.53
CA THR A 292 -9.17 1.56 -10.78
C THR A 292 -9.27 0.94 -9.38
N ARG A 293 -10.42 1.08 -8.69
CA ARG A 293 -10.66 0.41 -7.41
C ARG A 293 -10.73 -1.10 -7.54
N ASP A 294 -11.43 -1.61 -8.56
CA ASP A 294 -11.56 -3.04 -8.80
C ASP A 294 -10.19 -3.65 -9.18
N GLU A 295 -9.42 -3.00 -10.06
CA GLU A 295 -8.05 -3.41 -10.40
C GLU A 295 -7.10 -3.36 -9.19
N ALA A 296 -7.22 -2.37 -8.31
CA ALA A 296 -6.42 -2.28 -7.09
C ALA A 296 -6.76 -3.41 -6.09
N LYS A 297 -8.05 -3.77 -5.98
CA LYS A 297 -8.49 -4.91 -5.17
C LYS A 297 -7.97 -6.23 -5.73
N GLU A 298 -8.13 -6.46 -7.03
CA GLU A 298 -7.65 -7.68 -7.68
C GLU A 298 -6.12 -7.84 -7.52
N LYS A 299 -5.35 -6.76 -7.69
CA LYS A 299 -3.90 -6.77 -7.43
C LYS A 299 -3.57 -7.08 -5.96
N ALA A 300 -4.33 -6.53 -5.01
CA ALA A 300 -4.12 -6.81 -3.59
C ALA A 300 -4.45 -8.27 -3.25
N GLU A 301 -5.54 -8.81 -3.79
CA GLU A 301 -5.94 -10.22 -3.64
C GLU A 301 -4.88 -11.16 -4.24
N LEU A 302 -4.35 -10.86 -5.43
CA LEU A 302 -3.27 -11.63 -6.05
C LEU A 302 -2.00 -11.64 -5.19
N ILE A 303 -1.63 -10.49 -4.60
CA ILE A 303 -0.47 -10.42 -3.70
C ILE A 303 -0.70 -11.29 -2.46
N LEU A 304 -1.90 -11.24 -1.86
CA LEU A 304 -2.25 -12.07 -0.71
C LEU A 304 -2.18 -13.57 -1.03
N VAL A 305 -2.79 -13.99 -2.14
CA VAL A 305 -2.77 -15.40 -2.56
C VAL A 305 -1.34 -15.88 -2.83
N ASN A 306 -0.52 -15.06 -3.48
CA ASN A 306 0.88 -15.41 -3.74
C ASN A 306 1.69 -15.47 -2.43
N ALA A 307 1.49 -14.53 -1.51
CA ALA A 307 2.12 -14.51 -0.19
C ALA A 307 1.76 -15.76 0.62
N GLU A 308 0.49 -16.14 0.65
CA GLU A 308 0.04 -17.37 1.32
C GLU A 308 0.64 -18.62 0.67
N ALA A 309 0.72 -18.66 -0.66
CA ALA A 309 1.29 -19.80 -1.38
C ALA A 309 2.79 -19.95 -1.07
N GLU A 310 3.54 -18.85 -1.04
CA GLU A 310 4.97 -18.83 -0.72
C GLU A 310 5.22 -19.24 0.74
N ALA A 311 4.48 -18.67 1.70
CA ALA A 311 4.58 -19.04 3.10
C ALA A 311 4.27 -20.53 3.33
N ARG A 312 3.23 -21.07 2.68
CA ARG A 312 2.90 -22.51 2.73
C ARG A 312 3.99 -23.37 2.10
N ALA A 313 4.62 -22.92 1.01
CA ALA A 313 5.71 -23.65 0.37
C ALA A 313 6.94 -23.75 1.29
N ILE A 314 7.33 -22.64 1.93
CA ILE A 314 8.46 -22.58 2.88
C ILE A 314 8.21 -23.52 4.07
N ILE A 315 7.04 -23.43 4.70
CA ILE A 315 6.67 -24.29 5.83
C ILE A 315 6.63 -25.76 5.39
N GLY A 316 6.03 -26.06 4.23
CA GLY A 316 5.94 -27.41 3.70
C GLY A 316 7.31 -28.03 3.39
N GLU A 317 8.25 -27.25 2.85
CA GLU A 317 9.61 -27.70 2.59
C GLU A 317 10.36 -28.01 3.90
N ALA A 318 10.21 -27.16 4.91
CA ALA A 318 10.83 -27.36 6.21
C ALA A 318 10.26 -28.58 6.95
N GLU A 319 8.94 -28.76 6.95
CA GLU A 319 8.30 -29.94 7.51
C GLU A 319 8.72 -31.23 6.79
N ASN A 320 8.94 -31.17 5.47
CA ASN A 320 9.48 -32.30 4.71
C ASN A 320 10.92 -32.62 5.11
N LYS A 321 11.80 -31.62 5.22
CA LYS A 321 13.17 -31.80 5.70
C LYS A 321 13.20 -32.41 7.10
N ALA A 322 12.40 -31.84 8.01
CA ALA A 322 12.24 -32.34 9.36
C ALA A 322 11.78 -33.81 9.39
N ARG A 323 10.73 -34.15 8.66
CA ARG A 323 10.24 -35.55 8.56
C ARG A 323 11.29 -36.52 8.07
N ASN A 324 12.09 -36.12 7.08
CA ASN A 324 13.17 -36.95 6.53
C ASN A 324 14.28 -37.17 7.57
N GLU A 325 14.64 -36.13 8.32
CA GLU A 325 15.66 -36.21 9.36
C GLU A 325 15.21 -37.10 10.53
N VAL A 326 13.98 -36.91 11.01
CA VAL A 326 13.38 -37.79 12.04
C VAL A 326 13.38 -39.25 11.58
N ARG A 327 13.03 -39.51 10.31
CA ARG A 327 13.05 -40.86 9.75
C ARG A 327 14.47 -41.43 9.72
N ARG A 328 15.47 -40.63 9.32
CA ARG A 328 16.89 -41.01 9.29
C ARG A 328 17.37 -41.43 10.68
N LEU A 329 17.11 -40.61 11.70
CA LEU A 329 17.51 -40.87 13.08
C LEU A 329 16.81 -42.11 13.66
N LYS A 330 15.51 -42.29 13.40
CA LYS A 330 14.78 -43.50 13.82
C LYS A 330 15.39 -44.77 13.22
N MET A 331 15.76 -44.75 11.95
CA MET A 331 16.41 -45.89 11.30
C MET A 331 17.81 -46.16 11.88
N ALA A 332 18.58 -45.11 12.19
CA ALA A 332 19.90 -45.24 12.79
C ALA A 332 19.82 -45.89 14.19
N ILE A 333 18.93 -45.41 15.06
CA ILE A 333 18.72 -46.00 16.39
C ILE A 333 18.20 -47.44 16.28
N GLY A 334 17.28 -47.71 15.36
CA GLY A 334 16.79 -49.08 15.14
C GLY A 334 17.92 -50.04 14.77
N LYS A 335 18.88 -49.61 13.94
CA LYS A 335 20.07 -50.41 13.62
C LYS A 335 20.96 -50.62 14.85
N LEU A 336 21.26 -49.57 15.61
CA LEU A 336 22.09 -49.66 16.82
C LEU A 336 21.46 -50.58 17.88
N ASN A 337 20.14 -50.53 18.05
CA ASN A 337 19.41 -51.43 18.95
C ASN A 337 19.48 -52.89 18.48
N ASN A 338 19.31 -53.14 17.18
CA ASN A 338 19.43 -54.49 16.63
C ASN A 338 20.88 -55.02 16.76
N GLU A 339 21.88 -54.18 16.50
CA GLU A 339 23.30 -54.53 16.69
C GLU A 339 23.61 -54.82 18.16
N ARG A 340 23.12 -53.98 19.09
CA ARG A 340 23.21 -54.22 20.53
C ARG A 340 22.58 -55.55 20.92
N ASP A 341 21.37 -55.85 20.46
CA ASP A 341 20.68 -57.09 20.81
C ASP A 341 21.40 -58.33 20.26
N ALA A 342 21.94 -58.23 19.04
CA ALA A 342 22.77 -59.28 18.45
C ALA A 342 24.07 -59.49 19.24
N VAL A 343 24.75 -58.40 19.63
CA VAL A 343 25.94 -58.45 20.49
C VAL A 343 25.58 -59.04 21.85
N ALA A 344 24.49 -58.62 22.49
CA ALA A 344 24.06 -59.15 23.78
C ALA A 344 23.77 -60.66 23.75
N ILE A 345 23.18 -61.17 22.66
CA ILE A 345 22.99 -62.62 22.44
C ILE A 345 24.35 -63.32 22.26
N TYR A 346 25.24 -62.75 21.45
CA TYR A 346 26.58 -63.31 21.24
C TYR A 346 27.41 -63.34 22.52
N LEU A 347 27.37 -62.28 23.33
CA LEU A 347 28.03 -62.19 24.63
C LEU A 347 27.45 -63.21 25.62
N ARG A 348 26.12 -63.41 25.64
CA ARG A 348 25.47 -64.46 26.44
C ARG A 348 25.93 -65.86 26.02
N ASN A 349 26.00 -66.13 24.72
CA ASN A 349 26.47 -67.41 24.21
C ASN A 349 27.94 -67.64 24.55
N LEU A 350 28.81 -66.64 24.37
CA LEU A 350 30.22 -66.71 24.77
C LEU A 350 30.38 -66.94 26.27
N ARG A 351 29.60 -66.24 27.10
CA ARG A 351 29.60 -66.46 28.55
C ARG A 351 29.19 -67.89 28.91
N SER A 352 28.14 -68.43 28.29
CA SER A 352 27.74 -69.82 28.53
C SER A 352 28.80 -70.85 28.10
N VAL A 353 29.56 -70.58 27.04
CA VAL A 353 30.66 -71.43 26.59
C VAL A 353 31.85 -71.35 27.54
N VAL A 354 32.16 -70.16 28.06
CA VAL A 354 33.21 -69.96 29.07
C VAL A 354 32.81 -70.65 30.38
N ASP A 355 31.58 -70.46 30.86
CA ASP A 355 31.06 -71.09 32.07
C ASP A 355 31.06 -72.64 31.95
N ALA A 356 30.70 -73.18 30.78
CA ALA A 356 30.76 -74.62 30.51
C ALA A 356 32.19 -75.16 30.46
N ALA A 357 33.13 -74.39 29.88
CA ALA A 357 34.54 -74.74 29.88
C ALA A 357 35.12 -74.74 31.31
N GLU A 358 34.76 -73.77 32.15
CA GLU A 358 35.16 -73.73 33.56
C GLU A 358 34.59 -74.91 34.37
N GLN A 359 33.32 -75.28 34.16
CA GLN A 359 32.71 -76.45 34.81
C GLN A 359 33.37 -77.77 34.42
N SER A 360 33.73 -77.96 33.13
CA SER A 360 34.39 -79.17 32.65
C SER A 360 35.82 -79.39 33.19
N ILE A 361 36.40 -78.38 33.82
CA ILE A 361 37.74 -78.40 34.42
C ILE A 361 37.66 -78.58 35.95
N ALA A 362 36.50 -78.33 36.56
CA ALA A 362 36.27 -78.46 38.00
C ALA A 362 35.82 -79.88 38.43
N GLU A 363 35.38 -80.71 37.47
CA GLU A 363 35.27 -82.17 37.58
C GLU A 363 36.60 -82.86 37.26
#